data_AF-A0A8S2QAU9-F1
#
_entry.id   AF-A0A8S2QAU9-F1
#
_cell.length_a   1.000
_cell.length_b   1.000
_cell.length_c   1.000
_cell.angle_alpha   90.00
_cell.angle_beta   90.00
_cell.angle_gamma   90.00
#
_symmetry.space_group_name_H-M   'P 1'
#
loop_
_entity.id
_entity.type
_entity.pdbx_description
1 polymer ?
#
loop_
_entity_poly.entity_id
_entity_poly.type
_entity_poly.pdbx_seq_one_letter_code
_entity_poly.pdbx_strand_id
1 'polypeptide(L)'
;MVNGRELKKYLQQKIAPMATRAAWSLGDMSDLEKYYIHIPDTKFEGAYYRAVDAIRNDNFRQAQDSIDLARELLDIELTTLANESYNRAYS
;
A
#
# COMPACT_ATOMS: atom_id res chain seq x y z
N MET A 1 -24.58 6.17 17.11
CA MET A 1 -23.67 7.33 17.11
C MET A 1 -22.32 6.84 16.60
N VAL A 2 -21.86 7.29 15.43
CA VAL A 2 -20.53 6.90 14.91
C VAL A 2 -19.47 7.57 15.78
N ASN A 3 -18.61 6.77 16.41
CA ASN A 3 -17.58 7.23 17.33
C ASN A 3 -16.53 8.06 16.56
N GLY A 4 -16.25 9.29 17.00
CA GLY A 4 -15.35 10.21 16.27
C GLY A 4 -13.93 9.66 16.05
N ARG A 5 -13.49 8.72 16.88
CA ARG A 5 -12.22 7.98 16.69
C ARG A 5 -12.25 7.03 15.49
N GLU A 6 -13.36 6.33 15.28
CA GLU A 6 -13.55 5.42 14.14
C GLU A 6 -13.60 6.21 12.83
N LEU A 7 -14.27 7.37 12.83
CA LEU A 7 -14.32 8.25 11.66
C LEU A 7 -12.91 8.76 11.28
N LYS A 8 -12.10 9.16 12.26
CA LYS A 8 -10.72 9.59 12.01
C LYS A 8 -9.90 8.48 11.37
N LYS A 9 -9.96 7.26 11.92
CA LYS A 9 -9.23 6.10 11.40
C LYS A 9 -9.66 5.76 9.95
N TYR A 10 -10.96 5.77 9.69
CA TYR A 10 -11.51 5.56 8.35
C TYR A 10 -10.99 6.60 7.34
N LEU A 11 -11.00 7.88 7.71
CA LEU A 11 -10.49 8.95 6.85
C LEU A 11 -8.99 8.81 6.61
N GLN A 12 -8.20 8.48 7.65
CA GLN A 12 -6.77 8.24 7.50
C GLN A 12 -6.49 7.09 6.54
N GLN A 13 -7.19 5.96 6.66
CA GLN A 13 -7.05 4.82 5.74
C GLN A 13 -7.41 5.18 4.30
N LYS A 14 -8.42 6.04 4.10
CA LYS A 14 -8.87 6.45 2.77
C LYS A 14 -7.91 7.44 2.10
N ILE A 15 -7.29 8.32 2.88
CA ILE A 15 -6.39 9.38 2.39
C ILE A 15 -4.95 8.87 2.27
N ALA A 16 -4.54 7.92 3.10
CA ALA A 16 -3.17 7.43 3.19
C ALA A 16 -2.55 7.01 1.84
N PRO A 17 -3.21 6.21 0.97
CA PRO A 17 -2.64 5.86 -0.33
C PRO A 17 -2.38 7.08 -1.23
N MET A 18 -3.29 8.06 -1.22
CA MET A 18 -3.17 9.30 -2.00
C MET A 18 -2.04 10.17 -1.47
N ALA A 19 -1.97 10.34 -0.15
CA ALA A 19 -0.91 11.11 0.51
C ALA A 19 0.47 10.48 0.27
N THR A 20 0.58 9.15 0.39
CA THR A 20 1.82 8.42 0.15
C THR A 20 2.28 8.57 -1.30
N ARG A 21 1.36 8.44 -2.28
CA ARG A 21 1.68 8.64 -3.69
C ARG A 21 2.10 10.07 -4.00
N ALA A 22 1.44 11.06 -3.38
CA ALA A 22 1.81 12.46 -3.54
C ALA A 22 3.20 12.75 -2.98
N ALA A 23 3.50 12.26 -1.76
CA ALA A 23 4.81 12.39 -1.13
C ALA A 23 5.92 11.75 -2.00
N TRP A 24 5.66 10.56 -2.54
CA TRP A 24 6.55 9.93 -3.51
C TRP A 24 6.75 10.83 -4.74
N SER A 25 5.68 11.26 -5.39
CA SER A 25 5.76 12.07 -6.61
C SER A 25 6.49 13.40 -6.41
N LEU A 26 6.50 13.94 -5.19
CA LEU A 26 7.19 15.17 -4.83
C LEU A 26 8.67 14.94 -4.44
N GLY A 27 9.09 13.68 -4.34
CA GLY A 27 10.44 13.30 -3.91
C GLY A 27 10.67 13.40 -2.40
N ASP A 28 9.65 13.80 -1.63
CA ASP A 28 9.74 13.87 -0.18
C ASP A 28 9.43 12.52 0.45
N MET A 29 10.45 11.67 0.44
CA MET A 29 10.35 10.32 0.97
C MET A 29 10.68 10.19 2.46
N SER A 30 11.02 11.30 3.11
CA SER A 30 11.28 11.33 4.56
C SER A 30 9.98 11.11 5.34
N ASP A 31 8.87 11.56 4.76
CA ASP A 31 7.55 11.55 5.37
C ASP A 31 6.66 10.40 4.89
N LEU A 32 7.17 9.53 4.02
CA LEU A 32 6.42 8.43 3.41
C LEU A 32 5.86 7.47 4.48
N GLU A 33 6.64 7.18 5.52
CA GLU A 33 6.25 6.34 6.67
C GLU A 33 5.01 6.88 7.39
N LYS A 34 4.92 8.20 7.58
CA LYS A 34 3.78 8.83 8.27
C LYS A 34 2.45 8.55 7.57
N TYR A 35 2.48 8.31 6.25
CA TYR A 35 1.30 8.07 5.45
C TYR A 35 1.04 6.57 5.25
N TYR A 36 2.04 5.78 4.84
CA TYR A 36 1.79 4.38 4.50
C TYR A 36 1.42 3.53 5.71
N ILE A 37 1.78 3.91 6.94
CA ILE A 37 1.41 3.17 8.17
C ILE A 37 -0.11 3.06 8.36
N HIS A 38 -0.86 3.96 7.71
CA HIS A 38 -2.30 4.00 7.77
C HIS A 38 -2.96 3.18 6.66
N ILE A 39 -2.19 2.66 5.70
CA ILE A 39 -2.70 1.75 4.67
C ILE A 39 -2.86 0.36 5.31
N PRO A 40 -4.03 -0.30 5.18
CA PRO A 40 -4.21 -1.64 5.72
C PRO A 40 -3.20 -2.64 5.16
N ASP A 41 -2.72 -3.57 6.00
CA ASP A 41 -1.76 -4.60 5.59
C ASP A 41 -2.32 -5.61 4.58
N THR A 42 -3.64 -5.67 4.46
CA THR A 42 -4.36 -6.47 3.48
C THR A 42 -4.39 -5.84 2.08
N LYS A 43 -3.77 -4.67 1.90
CA LYS A 43 -3.72 -3.95 0.63
C LYS A 43 -2.33 -4.01 0.02
N PHE A 44 -2.30 -4.24 -1.29
CA PHE A 44 -1.07 -4.27 -2.09
C PHE A 44 -0.22 -3.01 -1.84
N GLU A 45 -0.83 -1.83 -1.83
CA GLU A 45 -0.12 -0.56 -1.66
C GLU A 45 0.66 -0.50 -0.34
N GLY A 46 0.11 -1.05 0.74
CA GLY A 46 0.76 -1.04 2.05
C GLY A 46 2.04 -1.88 2.06
N ALA A 47 1.98 -3.10 1.52
CA ALA A 47 3.13 -3.97 1.37
C ALA A 47 4.18 -3.37 0.43
N TYR A 48 3.72 -2.80 -0.67
CA TYR A 48 4.57 -2.16 -1.67
C TYR A 48 5.36 -0.96 -1.13
N TYR A 49 4.71 -0.02 -0.42
CA TYR A 49 5.43 1.15 0.13
C TYR A 49 6.41 0.75 1.25
N ARG A 50 6.10 -0.28 2.04
CA ARG A 50 7.05 -0.84 3.00
C ARG A 50 8.28 -1.46 2.33
N ALA A 51 8.10 -2.13 1.19
CA ALA A 51 9.22 -2.66 0.42
C ALA A 51 10.13 -1.53 -0.09
N VAL A 52 9.54 -0.47 -0.65
CA VAL A 52 10.29 0.72 -1.11
C VAL A 52 11.08 1.35 0.04
N ASP A 53 10.45 1.53 1.21
CA ASP A 53 11.11 2.11 2.37
C ASP A 53 12.25 1.22 2.91
N ALA A 54 12.01 -0.10 2.99
CA ALA A 54 13.02 -1.06 3.41
C ALA A 54 14.24 -1.08 2.47
N ILE A 55 14.04 -0.97 1.15
CA ILE A 55 15.15 -0.85 0.17
C ILE A 55 15.95 0.42 0.42
N ARG A 56 15.30 1.55 0.67
CA ARG A 56 15.97 2.84 0.93
C ARG A 56 16.80 2.82 2.21
N ASN A 57 16.39 2.02 3.19
CA ASN A 57 17.06 1.85 4.47
C ASN A 57 18.04 0.67 4.48
N ASP A 58 18.41 0.13 3.31
CA ASP A 58 19.30 -1.04 3.13
C ASP A 58 18.83 -2.31 3.89
N ASN A 59 17.56 -2.39 4.27
CA ASN A 59 16.97 -3.55 4.92
C ASN A 59 16.38 -4.52 3.89
N PHE A 60 17.27 -5.16 3.13
CA PHE A 60 16.88 -6.03 2.01
C PHE A 60 16.07 -7.26 2.44
N ARG A 61 16.24 -7.74 3.67
CA ARG A 61 15.44 -8.85 4.20
C ARG A 61 13.97 -8.44 4.36
N GLN A 62 13.72 -7.32 5.04
CA GLN A 62 12.37 -6.79 5.20
C GLN A 62 11.77 -6.38 3.85
N ALA A 63 12.59 -5.87 2.93
CA ALA A 63 12.15 -5.58 1.57
C ALA A 63 11.65 -6.84 0.87
N GLN A 64 12.41 -7.94 0.93
CA GLN A 64 12.02 -9.21 0.34
C GLN A 64 10.70 -9.74 0.93
N ASP A 65 10.57 -9.76 2.26
CA ASP A 65 9.34 -10.18 2.93
C ASP A 65 8.12 -9.32 2.50
N SER A 66 8.34 -8.01 2.34
CA SER A 66 7.29 -7.07 1.90
C SER A 66 6.93 -7.24 0.42
N ILE A 67 7.91 -7.56 -0.44
CA ILE A 67 7.69 -7.87 -1.86
C ILE A 67 6.88 -9.16 -2.01
N ASP A 68 7.19 -10.19 -1.22
CA ASP A 68 6.49 -11.46 -1.29
C ASP A 68 5.04 -11.31 -0.82
N LEU A 69 4.81 -10.56 0.26
CA LEU A 69 3.45 -10.18 0.67
C LEU A 69 2.71 -9.38 -0.42
N ALA A 70 3.38 -8.43 -1.07
CA ALA A 70 2.77 -7.65 -2.14
C ALA A 70 2.33 -8.56 -3.31
N ARG A 71 3.15 -9.56 -3.66
CA ARG A 71 2.80 -10.56 -4.69
C ARG A 71 1.60 -11.39 -4.30
N GLU A 72 1.55 -11.91 -3.07
CA GLU A 72 0.42 -12.70 -2.58
C GLU A 72 -0.90 -11.92 -2.68
N LEU A 73 -0.90 -10.65 -2.27
CA LEU A 73 -2.08 -9.79 -2.34
C LEU A 73 -2.48 -9.48 -3.78
N LEU A 74 -1.50 -9.21 -4.64
CA LEU A 74 -1.74 -8.94 -6.05
C LEU A 74 -2.29 -10.18 -6.78
N ASP A 75 -1.76 -11.36 -6.49
CA ASP A 75 -2.19 -12.62 -7.10
C ASP A 75 -3.69 -12.90 -6.86
N ILE A 76 -4.20 -12.58 -5.66
CA ILE A 76 -5.62 -12.69 -5.33
C ILE A 76 -6.46 -11.75 -6.20
N GLU A 77 -6.05 -10.48 -6.31
CA GLU A 77 -6.77 -9.49 -7.11
C GLU A 77 -6.70 -9.83 -8.61
N LEU A 78 -5.53 -10.22 -9.10
CA LEU A 78 -5.28 -10.52 -10.51
C LEU A 78 -5.99 -11.80 -10.96
N THR A 79 -6.02 -12.85 -10.13
CA THR A 79 -6.80 -14.07 -10.39
C THR A 79 -8.29 -13.73 -10.54
N THR A 80 -8.80 -12.86 -9.67
CA THR A 80 -10.20 -12.41 -9.71
C THR A 80 -10.50 -11.64 -11.01
N LEU A 81 -9.66 -10.66 -11.35
CA LEU A 81 -9.84 -9.82 -12.54
C LEU A 81 -9.65 -10.59 -13.85
N ALA A 82 -8.68 -11.49 -13.90
CA ALA A 82 -8.42 -12.33 -15.07
C ALA A 82 -9.58 -13.29 -15.36
N ASN A 83 -10.26 -13.79 -14.31
CA ASN A 83 -11.46 -14.59 -14.46
C ASN A 83 -12.65 -13.77 -15.02
N GLU A 84 -12.68 -12.45 -14.78
CA GLU A 84 -13.72 -11.56 -15.29
C GLU A 84 -13.45 -11.11 -16.74
N SER A 85 -12.24 -10.68 -17.06
CA SER A 85 -11.79 -10.45 -18.45
C SER A 85 -10.28 -10.15 -18.51
N TYR A 86 -9.65 -10.50 -19.62
CA TYR A 86 -8.27 -10.12 -19.90
C TYR A 86 -8.06 -8.59 -19.78
N ASN A 87 -8.92 -7.77 -20.38
CA ASN A 87 -8.77 -6.30 -20.31
C ASN A 87 -8.76 -5.76 -18.88
N ARG A 88 -9.58 -6.31 -17.97
CA ARG A 88 -9.62 -5.86 -16.57
C ARG A 88 -8.40 -6.29 -15.76
N ALA A 89 -7.74 -7.38 -16.12
CA ALA A 89 -6.51 -7.80 -15.47
C ALA A 89 -5.31 -6.87 -15.77
N TYR A 90 -5.38 -6.04 -16.83
CA TYR A 90 -4.29 -5.17 -17.27
C TYR A 90 -4.65 -3.66 -17.25
N SER A 91 -5.85 -3.29 -16.80
CA SER A 91 -6.30 -1.87 -16.68
C SER A 91 -5.98 -1.32 -15.30
#